data_AF-A0A838ECU4-F1
#
_entry.id   AF-A0A838ECU4-F1
#
_cell.length_a   1.000
_cell.length_b   1.000
_cell.length_c   1.000
_cell.angle_alpha   90.00
_cell.angle_beta   90.00
_cell.angle_gamma   90.00
#
_symmetry.space_group_name_H-M   'P 1'
#
loop_
_entity.id
_entity.type
_entity.pdbx_description
1 polymer ?
#
loop_
_entity_poly.entity_id
_entity_poly.type
_entity_poly.pdbx_seq_one_letter_code
_entity_poly.pdbx_strand_id
1 'polypeptide(L)'
;MTGAACSAAGEVDGELEWLVAATADRDWCRSCGVQAHAHERRETLVRDVDALGRRVRLRWRKRRWCCREASCPVATWTETHAAIAGRC
;
A
#
# COMPACT_ATOMS: atom_id res chain seq x y z
N MET A 1 -2.37 -2.51 -15.63
CA MET A 1 -3.52 -2.26 -14.74
C MET A 1 -3.05 -2.44 -13.31
N THR A 2 -3.11 -1.40 -12.48
CA THR A 2 -2.74 -1.50 -11.05
C THR A 2 -4.01 -1.81 -10.27
N GLY A 3 -4.03 -2.95 -9.60
CA GLY A 3 -5.12 -3.36 -8.72
C GLY A 3 -4.61 -3.57 -7.30
N ALA A 4 -5.55 -3.90 -6.40
CA ALA A 4 -5.23 -4.40 -5.07
C ALA A 4 -5.74 -5.85 -4.95
N ALA A 5 -4.99 -6.70 -4.28
CA ALA A 5 -5.37 -8.08 -4.02
C ALA A 5 -5.39 -8.35 -2.51
N CYS A 6 -6.32 -9.21 -2.09
CA CYS A 6 -6.33 -9.75 -0.74
C CYS A 6 -5.14 -10.69 -0.55
N SER A 7 -4.29 -10.36 0.40
CA SER A 7 -3.10 -11.14 0.77
C SER A 7 -3.32 -11.99 2.02
N ALA A 8 -4.28 -11.62 2.87
CA ALA A 8 -4.75 -12.41 4.00
C ALA A 8 -6.17 -11.97 4.41
N ALA A 9 -6.94 -12.90 4.96
CA ALA A 9 -8.27 -12.66 5.51
C ALA A 9 -8.44 -13.43 6.82
N GLY A 10 -9.13 -12.84 7.80
CA GLY A 10 -9.42 -13.48 9.08
C GLY A 10 -10.44 -12.68 9.90
N GLU A 11 -10.66 -13.09 11.14
CA GLU A 11 -11.53 -12.37 12.08
C GLU A 11 -10.71 -11.81 13.24
N VAL A 12 -11.00 -10.56 13.62
CA VAL A 12 -10.36 -9.85 14.74
C VAL A 12 -11.47 -9.16 15.53
N ASP A 13 -11.59 -9.48 16.81
CA ASP A 13 -12.63 -8.94 17.71
C ASP A 13 -14.06 -9.15 17.18
N GLY A 14 -14.31 -10.25 16.46
CA GLY A 14 -15.60 -10.56 15.81
C GLY A 14 -15.87 -9.80 14.51
N GLU A 15 -14.94 -8.96 14.05
CA GLU A 15 -15.02 -8.27 12.76
C GLU A 15 -14.15 -8.96 11.70
N LEU A 16 -14.63 -9.02 10.47
CA LEU A 16 -13.85 -9.54 9.34
C LEU A 16 -12.74 -8.54 9.01
N GLU A 17 -11.49 -8.98 9.06
CA GLU A 17 -10.32 -8.20 8.68
C GLU A 17 -9.70 -8.75 7.39
N TRP A 18 -9.44 -7.85 6.44
CA TRP A 18 -8.78 -8.14 5.18
C TRP A 18 -7.51 -7.33 5.03
N LEU A 19 -6.41 -8.01 4.74
CA LEU A 19 -5.14 -7.38 4.42
C LEU A 19 -4.96 -7.35 2.91
N VAL A 20 -5.05 -6.16 2.32
CA VAL A 20 -4.90 -5.97 0.88
C VAL A 20 -3.59 -5.26 0.54
N ALA A 21 -3.00 -5.60 -0.60
CA ALA A 21 -1.76 -5.00 -1.10
C ALA A 21 -1.86 -4.70 -2.59
N ALA A 22 -1.09 -3.72 -3.06
CA ALA A 22 -1.01 -3.42 -4.49
C ALA A 22 -0.44 -4.63 -5.24
N THR A 23 -1.06 -4.97 -6.38
CA THR A 23 -0.54 -6.01 -7.28
C THR A 23 0.70 -5.57 -8.02
N ALA A 24 0.91 -4.25 -8.16
CA ALA A 24 2.17 -3.71 -8.64
C ALA A 24 3.30 -4.06 -7.66
N ASP A 25 4.39 -4.57 -8.21
CA ASP A 25 5.60 -4.99 -7.50
C ASP A 25 6.79 -4.06 -7.73
N ARG A 26 6.60 -3.04 -8.57
CA ARG A 26 7.61 -2.07 -9.00
C ARG A 26 7.04 -0.67 -8.94
N ASP A 27 7.92 0.28 -8.63
CA ASP A 27 7.67 1.72 -8.71
C ASP A 27 8.98 2.41 -9.16
N TRP A 28 8.89 3.67 -9.55
CA TRP A 28 10.01 4.42 -10.13
C TRP A 28 10.16 5.77 -9.45
N CYS A 29 11.42 6.19 -9.26
CA CYS A 29 11.68 7.51 -8.72
C CYS A 29 11.17 8.58 -9.69
N ARG A 30 10.30 9.47 -9.22
CA ARG A 30 9.75 10.56 -10.04
C ARG A 30 10.77 11.63 -10.41
N SER A 31 11.93 11.67 -9.74
CA SER A 31 12.99 12.64 -10.01
C SER A 31 13.99 12.14 -11.04
N CYS A 32 14.53 10.92 -10.89
CA CYS A 32 15.59 10.41 -11.77
C CYS A 32 15.17 9.23 -12.66
N GLY A 33 13.96 8.68 -12.50
CA GLY A 33 13.44 7.57 -13.29
C GLY A 33 14.01 6.19 -12.93
N VAL A 34 15.01 6.10 -12.06
CA VAL A 34 15.56 4.81 -11.60
C VAL A 34 14.50 4.00 -10.86
N GLN A 35 14.48 2.69 -11.11
CA GLN A 35 13.58 1.76 -10.43
C GLN A 35 13.80 1.81 -8.91
N ALA A 36 12.69 1.89 -8.18
CA ALA A 36 12.72 1.95 -6.73
C ALA A 36 12.90 0.57 -6.10
N HIS A 37 13.55 0.56 -4.94
CA HIS A 37 13.64 -0.60 -4.08
C HIS A 37 12.51 -0.57 -3.04
N ALA A 38 11.85 -1.71 -2.83
CA ALA A 38 10.92 -1.86 -1.71
C ALA A 38 11.73 -1.89 -0.40
N HIS A 39 11.70 -0.78 0.35
CA HIS A 39 12.51 -0.59 1.55
C HIS A 39 11.82 -1.16 2.80
N GLU A 40 10.54 -0.84 2.99
CA GLU A 40 9.75 -1.34 4.12
C GLU A 40 8.31 -1.62 3.69
N ARG A 41 7.57 -2.34 4.54
CA ARG A 41 6.12 -2.49 4.41
C ARG A 41 5.44 -2.01 5.68
N ARG A 42 4.35 -1.28 5.52
CA ARG A 42 3.53 -0.73 6.59
C ARG A 42 2.09 -1.10 6.36
N GLU A 43 1.35 -1.31 7.45
CA GLU A 43 -0.07 -1.63 7.39
C GLU A 43 -0.87 -0.49 8.01
N THR A 44 -1.88 0.00 7.29
CA THR A 44 -2.76 1.07 7.78
C THR A 44 -4.22 0.68 7.61
N LEU A 45 -5.06 0.97 8.60
CA LEU A 45 -6.49 0.79 8.48
C LEU A 45 -7.06 1.79 7.45
N VAL A 46 -7.78 1.26 6.47
CA VAL A 46 -8.62 2.03 5.55
C VAL A 46 -9.97 2.22 6.24
N ARG A 47 -10.38 3.48 6.39
CA ARG A 47 -11.69 3.81 6.99
C ARG A 47 -12.76 3.85 5.91
N ASP A 48 -14.01 3.76 6.35
CA ASP A 48 -15.18 3.98 5.50
C ASP A 48 -15.26 3.00 4.32
N VAL A 49 -14.84 1.75 4.57
CA VAL A 49 -14.95 0.66 3.61
C VAL A 49 -16.17 -0.18 3.93
N ASP A 50 -17.20 -0.04 3.10
CA ASP A 50 -18.32 -0.95 3.07
C ASP A 50 -17.99 -2.10 2.10
N ALA A 51 -17.92 -3.33 2.60
CA ALA A 51 -17.73 -4.50 1.77
C ALA A 51 -18.66 -5.64 2.20
N LEU A 52 -19.17 -6.39 1.22
CA LEU A 52 -20.04 -7.55 1.46
C LEU A 52 -21.28 -7.25 2.34
N GLY A 53 -21.79 -6.01 2.30
CA GLY A 53 -22.97 -5.61 3.08
C GLY A 53 -22.75 -5.56 4.61
N ARG A 54 -21.51 -5.59 5.09
CA ARG A 54 -21.16 -5.47 6.52
C ARG A 54 -19.94 -4.57 6.71
N ARG A 55 -19.76 -4.07 7.93
CA ARG A 55 -18.55 -3.33 8.30
C ARG A 55 -17.37 -4.29 8.27
N VAL A 56 -16.35 -3.99 7.45
CA VAL A 56 -15.11 -4.77 7.37
C VAL A 56 -13.93 -3.91 7.79
N ARG A 57 -12.95 -4.53 8.44
CA ARG A 57 -11.66 -3.91 8.73
C ARG A 57 -10.73 -4.14 7.54
N LEU A 58 -10.69 -3.18 6.61
CA LEU A 58 -9.74 -3.25 5.51
C LEU A 58 -8.39 -2.67 5.94
N ARG A 59 -7.34 -3.48 5.96
CA ARG A 59 -5.97 -3.05 6.18
C ARG A 59 -5.21 -2.99 4.86
N TRP A 60 -4.58 -1.85 4.61
CA TRP A 60 -3.73 -1.63 3.46
C TRP A 60 -2.27 -1.89 3.80
N ARG A 61 -1.69 -2.92 3.19
CA ARG A 61 -0.26 -3.26 3.29
C ARG A 61 0.52 -2.56 2.18
N LYS A 62 1.00 -1.37 2.47
CA LYS A 62 1.72 -0.51 1.55
C LYS A 62 3.23 -0.67 1.65
N ARG A 63 3.91 -0.52 0.53
CA ARG A 63 5.37 -0.39 0.51
C ARG A 63 5.79 1.04 0.82
N ARG A 64 6.97 1.20 1.42
CA ARG A 64 7.76 2.42 1.24
C ARG A 64 8.85 2.10 0.25
N TRP A 65 8.93 2.91 -0.78
CA TRP A 65 9.90 2.83 -1.84
C TRP A 65 11.11 3.69 -1.50
N CYS A 66 12.26 3.32 -2.05
CA CYS A 66 13.50 4.05 -1.91
C CYS A 66 14.22 4.14 -3.25
N CYS A 67 14.72 5.33 -3.60
CA CYS A 67 15.66 5.48 -4.71
C CYS A 67 17.07 5.22 -4.19
N ARG A 68 17.83 4.35 -4.87
CA ARG A 68 19.22 4.04 -4.52
C ARG A 68 20.24 4.72 -5.44
N GLU A 69 19.77 5.64 -6.28
CA GLU A 69 20.67 6.49 -7.07
C GLU A 69 21.35 7.49 -6.12
N ALA A 70 22.69 7.40 -6.03
CA ALA A 70 23.48 8.15 -5.05
C ALA A 70 23.36 9.67 -5.21
N SER A 71 23.15 10.13 -6.44
CA SER A 71 22.99 11.56 -6.77
C SER A 71 21.55 12.07 -6.66
N CYS A 72 20.58 11.18 -6.42
CA CYS A 72 19.17 11.55 -6.41
C CYS A 72 18.75 12.09 -5.03
N PRO A 73 18.13 13.28 -4.93
CA PRO A 73 17.70 13.84 -3.65
C PRO A 73 16.49 13.12 -3.05
N VAL A 74 15.79 12.29 -3.84
CA VAL A 74 14.59 11.55 -3.38
C VAL A 74 15.02 10.29 -2.65
N ALA A 75 15.00 10.30 -1.32
CA ALA A 75 15.37 9.13 -0.53
C ALA A 75 14.25 8.06 -0.50
N THR A 76 13.05 8.41 -0.02
CA THR A 76 11.95 7.45 0.15
C THR A 76 10.58 8.07 -0.09
N TRP A 77 9.60 7.26 -0.51
CA TRP A 77 8.21 7.67 -0.63
C TRP A 77 7.27 6.51 -0.33
N THR A 78 6.05 6.84 0.08
CA THR A 78 5.03 5.83 0.40
C THR A 78 4.26 5.44 -0.85
N GLU A 79 4.02 4.13 -1.03
CA GLU A 79 3.14 3.60 -2.07
C GLU A 79 1.72 4.17 -1.93
N THR A 80 1.15 4.56 -3.07
CA THR A 80 -0.22 5.10 -3.16
C THR A 80 -1.05 4.20 -4.08
N HIS A 81 -2.36 4.19 -3.88
CA HIS A 81 -3.30 3.47 -4.73
C HIS A 81 -4.54 4.33 -4.94
N ALA A 82 -5.02 4.46 -6.17
CA ALA A 82 -6.10 5.40 -6.50
C ALA A 82 -7.38 5.17 -5.68
N ALA A 83 -7.70 3.90 -5.38
CA ALA A 83 -8.86 3.53 -4.58
C ALA A 83 -8.66 3.66 -3.05
N ILE A 84 -7.46 4.01 -2.57
CA ILE A 84 -7.13 4.06 -1.14
C ILE A 84 -6.56 5.43 -0.83
N ALA A 85 -7.35 6.26 -0.14
CA ALA A 85 -6.93 7.59 0.26
C ALA A 85 -5.66 7.52 1.12
N GLY A 86 -4.67 8.35 0.77
CA GLY A 86 -3.48 8.54 1.58
C GLY A 86 -3.84 9.18 2.92
N ARG A 87 -3.27 8.68 4.01
CA ARG A 87 -3.17 9.45 5.26
C ARG A 87 -1.85 10.22 5.21
N CYS A 88 -1.94 11.55 5.28
CA CYS A 88 -0.81 12.42 5.59
C CYS A 88 -0.32 12.13 7.01
#